data_AF-G5A384-F1
#
_entry.id   AF-G5A384-F1
#
_cell.length_a   1.000
_cell.length_b   1.000
_cell.length_c   1.000
_cell.angle_alpha   90.00
_cell.angle_beta   90.00
_cell.angle_gamma   90.00
#
_symmetry.space_group_name_H-M   'P 1'
#
loop_
_entity.id
_entity.type
_entity.pdbx_description
1 polymer ?
#
loop_
_entity_poly.entity_id
_entity_poly.type
_entity_poly.pdbx_seq_one_letter_code
_entity_poly.pdbx_strand_id
1 'polypeptide(L)' 'MSPLTRARCDPVTHEAGPMQVEYYSQRAGAGLIVTEALAVSVQSFGWYGAPCMYTEMKL' A
#
# COMPACT_ATOMS: atom_id res chain seq x y z
N MET A 1 1.99 1.66 14.77
CA MET A 1 0.82 1.99 13.92
C MET A 1 0.24 0.69 13.39
N SER A 2 -1.03 0.43 13.70
CA SER A 2 -1.75 -0.76 13.23
C SER A 2 -1.97 -0.73 11.70
N PRO A 3 -2.16 -1.89 11.04
CA PRO A 3 -2.49 -1.93 9.62
C PRO A 3 -3.86 -1.30 9.35
N LEU A 4 -3.94 -0.39 8.39
CA LEU A 4 -5.16 0.34 8.03
C LEU A 4 -5.28 0.45 6.51
N THR A 5 -6.16 -0.34 5.88
CA THR A 5 -6.43 -0.26 4.43
C THR A 5 -7.02 1.09 4.04
N ARG A 6 -6.41 1.80 3.08
CA ARG A 6 -6.77 3.19 2.76
C ARG A 6 -7.41 3.42 1.39
N ALA A 7 -7.31 2.46 0.46
CA ALA A 7 -7.82 2.59 -0.91
C ALA A 7 -7.26 3.80 -1.67
N ARG A 8 -5.93 3.99 -1.64
CA ARG A 8 -5.25 5.18 -2.22
C ARG A 8 -4.21 4.84 -3.29
N CYS A 9 -4.08 3.57 -3.67
CA CYS A 9 -3.15 3.15 -4.72
C CYS A 9 -3.79 3.30 -6.10
N ASP A 10 -2.98 3.25 -7.15
CA ASP A 10 -3.47 3.29 -8.52
C ASP A 10 -4.44 2.10 -8.77
N PRO A 11 -5.68 2.33 -9.23
CA PRO A 11 -6.67 1.26 -9.36
C PRO A 11 -6.44 0.33 -10.56
N VAL A 12 -5.49 0.65 -11.45
CA VAL A 12 -5.12 -0.15 -12.63
C VAL A 12 -3.80 -0.90 -12.38
N THR A 13 -2.76 -0.22 -11.88
CA THR A 13 -1.46 -0.85 -11.63
C THR A 13 -1.35 -1.44 -10.24
N HIS A 14 -2.19 -1.01 -9.29
CA HIS A 14 -2.15 -1.36 -7.88
C HIS A 14 -0.85 -0.95 -7.18
N GLU A 15 -0.08 -0.04 -7.79
CA GLU A 15 1.16 0.47 -7.23
C GLU A 15 0.88 1.61 -6.25
N ALA A 16 1.70 1.68 -5.20
CA ALA A 16 1.75 2.83 -4.30
C ALA A 16 2.42 4.01 -5.02
N GLY A 17 1.97 5.24 -4.72
CA GLY A 17 2.50 6.47 -5.33
C GLY A 17 2.99 7.50 -4.30
N PRO A 18 3.21 8.75 -4.73
CA PRO A 18 3.72 9.83 -3.87
C PRO A 18 2.89 10.08 -2.61
N MET A 19 1.57 9.85 -2.67
CA MET A 19 0.66 10.04 -1.53
C MET A 19 0.97 9.07 -0.37
N GLN A 20 1.35 7.83 -0.67
CA GLN A 20 1.72 6.83 0.33
C GLN A 20 3.04 7.21 1.00
N VAL A 21 4.00 7.73 0.22
CA VAL A 21 5.27 8.23 0.76
C VAL A 21 5.00 9.34 1.77
N GLU A 22 4.27 10.39 1.38
CA GLU A 22 3.90 11.47 2.30
C GLU A 22 3.16 10.95 3.54
N TYR A 23 2.17 10.06 3.34
CA TYR A 23 1.34 9.51 4.40
C TYR A 23 2.15 8.72 5.45
N TYR A 24 3.08 7.86 5.03
CA TYR A 24 3.91 7.07 5.94
C TYR A 24 5.05 7.91 6.54
N SER A 25 5.62 8.87 5.81
CA SER A 25 6.61 9.82 6.34
C SER A 25 6.07 10.63 7.52
N GLN A 26 4.82 11.10 7.45
CA GLN A 26 4.14 11.79 8.55
C GLN A 26 4.01 10.92 9.83
N ARG A 27 4.18 9.60 9.72
CA ARG A 27 3.96 8.62 10.81
C ARG A 27 5.25 7.92 11.25
N ALA A 28 6.39 8.31 10.70
CA ALA A 28 7.70 7.73 11.01
C ALA A 28 8.11 7.84 12.49
N GLY A 29 7.43 8.68 13.29
CA GLY A 29 7.59 8.72 14.74
C GLY A 29 7.00 7.52 15.50
N ALA A 30 6.27 6.61 14.85
CA ALA A 30 5.81 5.38 15.47
C ALA A 30 6.96 4.38 15.64
N GLY A 31 7.03 3.68 16.79
CA GLY A 31 8.10 2.69 17.03
C GLY A 31 8.13 1.54 16.02
N LEU A 32 6.97 1.16 15.47
CA LEU A 32 6.84 0.27 14.31
C LEU A 32 5.59 0.68 13.52
N ILE A 33 5.71 0.67 12.19
CA ILE A 33 4.57 0.81 11.27
C ILE A 33 4.32 -0.55 10.63
N VAL A 34 3.08 -1.02 10.75
CA VAL A 34 2.55 -2.07 9.89
C VAL A 34 1.72 -1.37 8.82
N THR A 35 2.05 -1.58 7.55
CA THR A 35 1.39 -0.93 6.43
C THR A 35 -0.05 -1.40 6.28
N GLU A 36 -0.77 -0.79 5.34
CA GLU A 36 -2.03 -1.36 4.85
C GLU A 36 -1.88 -2.79 4.31
N ALA A 37 -3.01 -3.51 4.24
CA ALA A 37 -3.07 -4.81 3.59
C ALA A 37 -2.77 -4.65 2.10
N LEU A 38 -1.95 -5.57 1.58
CA LEU A 38 -1.48 -5.58 0.21
C LEU A 38 -1.67 -6.96 -0.40
N ALA A 39 -2.04 -7.02 -1.68
CA ALA A 39 -2.30 -8.27 -2.37
C ALA A 39 -0.97 -8.96 -2.76
N VAL A 40 -0.84 -10.26 -2.51
CA VAL A 40 0.35 -11.08 -2.84
C VAL A 40 0.22 -11.82 -4.18
N SER A 41 -0.97 -11.78 -4.78
CA SER A 41 -1.27 -12.28 -6.12
C SER A 41 -2.48 -11.55 -6.69
N VAL A 42 -2.67 -11.64 -8.02
CA VAL A 42 -3.86 -11.12 -8.70
C VAL A 42 -5.14 -11.70 -8.08
N GLN A 43 -5.14 -13.00 -7.75
CA GLN A 43 -6.30 -13.68 -7.14
C GLN A 43 -6.61 -13.14 -5.73
N SER A 44 -5.60 -12.69 -4.97
CA SER A 44 -5.78 -12.15 -3.62
C SER A 44 -6.25 -10.68 -3.59
N PHE A 45 -6.35 -10.03 -4.76
CA PHE A 45 -6.77 -8.64 -4.85
C PHE A 45 -8.28 -8.49 -4.62
N GLY A 46 -8.66 -8.35 -3.35
CA GLY A 46 -10.07 -8.27 -2.93
C GLY A 46 -10.58 -6.87 -2.62
N TRP A 47 -9.75 -5.83 -2.73
CA TRP A 47 -10.10 -4.49 -2.29
C TRP A 47 -9.67 -3.41 -3.29
N TYR A 48 -10.63 -2.63 -3.79
CA TYR A 48 -10.40 -1.56 -4.75
C TYR A 48 -9.45 -0.48 -4.19
N GLY A 49 -8.40 -0.18 -4.94
CA GLY A 49 -7.37 0.82 -4.55
C GLY A 49 -6.41 0.35 -3.46
N ALA A 50 -6.40 -0.94 -3.10
CA ALA A 50 -5.34 -1.52 -2.26
C ALA A 50 -4.02 -1.64 -3.06
N PRO A 51 -2.86 -1.63 -2.39
CA PRO A 51 -1.59 -1.93 -3.05
C PRO A 51 -1.43 -3.42 -3.37
N CYS A 52 -0.47 -3.73 -4.24
CA CYS A 52 -0.02 -5.08 -4.51
C CYS A 52 1.49 -5.28 -4.29
N MET A 53 1.91 -6.53 -4.15
CA MET A 53 3.31 -6.98 -4.06
C MET A 53 3.55 -8.23 -4.91
N TYR A 54 2.94 -8.26 -6.10
CA TYR A 54 3.08 -9.35 -7.08
C TYR A 54 3.53 -8.87 -8.47
N THR A 55 3.75 -7.58 -8.63
CA THR A 55 4.35 -6.97 -9.82
C THR A 55 5.81 -6.64 -9.53
N GLU A 56 6.65 -6.62 -10.57
CA GLU A 56 7.98 -6.05 -10.42
C GLU A 56 7.86 -4.54 -10.16
N MET A 57 8.38 -4.10 -9.02
CA MET A 57 8.40 -2.70 -8.66
C MET A 57 9.34 -1.96 -9.63
N LYS A 58 8.82 -0.95 -10.32
CA LYS A 58 9.66 -0.02 -11.09
C LYS A 58 10.25 1.00 -10.10
N LEU A 59 11.52 0.82 -9.73
CA LEU A 59 12.31 1.80 -8.98
C LEU A 59 12.64 3.02 -9.84
#